data_AF-A0A1X7UVG0-F1
#
_entry.id   AF-A0A1X7UVG0-F1
#
_cell.length_a   1.000
_cell.length_b   1.000
_cell.length_c   1.000
_cell.angle_alpha   90.00
_cell.angle_beta   90.00
_cell.angle_gamma   90.00
#
_symmetry.space_group_name_H-M   'P 1'
#
loop_
_entity.id
_entity.type
_entity.pdbx_description
1 polymer ?
#
loop_
_entity_poly.entity_id
_entity_poly.type
_entity_poly.pdbx_seq_one_letter_code
_entity_poly.pdbx_strand_id
1 'polypeptide(L)'
;MEGGSVHLIHEERTIEVTRITGLFGGLSIDSSTPRRRSCCTYGSTKTSFKQQKFYRCYDCFTGDNLGVCEGCREVCHSGHRVKCEGVMSAYCDCGLKTCRIDCSLGSKCTYDQFEYNKPRGYYECWTCWGGDSCFGVCDFCADDCHSGHRLIYHSLGENERFYCDCGKYKHKQAVCTYASTNREFVKQPFYRCYTCIPDPHGGCCYQCVKNCHRGHNVKYAGVMNAFCDCGLDGCAIMCKIASP
;
A
#
# COMPACT_ATOMS: atom_id res chain seq x y z
N MET A 1 -20.47 24.25 -46.95
CA MET A 1 -19.20 23.93 -46.29
C MET A 1 -19.40 24.21 -44.82
N GLU A 2 -19.78 23.15 -44.10
CA GLU A 2 -20.06 23.15 -42.66
C GLU A 2 -18.74 23.07 -41.88
N GLY A 3 -18.72 23.71 -40.71
CA GLY A 3 -17.61 23.65 -39.76
C GLY A 3 -18.10 24.04 -38.37
N GLY A 4 -18.94 23.20 -37.79
CA GLY A 4 -19.48 23.36 -36.43
C GLY A 4 -18.42 23.06 -35.38
N SER A 5 -18.15 24.03 -34.51
CA SER A 5 -17.34 23.86 -33.30
C SER A 5 -18.16 23.13 -32.23
N VAL A 6 -17.74 21.91 -31.87
CA VAL A 6 -18.35 21.13 -30.80
C VAL A 6 -17.80 21.63 -29.45
N HIS A 7 -18.60 22.41 -28.73
CA HIS A 7 -18.40 22.69 -27.31
C HIS A 7 -18.76 21.43 -26.50
N LEU A 8 -17.76 20.77 -25.92
CA LEU A 8 -17.99 19.73 -24.91
C LEU A 8 -18.18 20.41 -23.55
N ILE A 9 -19.44 20.65 -23.21
CA ILE A 9 -19.88 20.94 -21.84
C ILE A 9 -19.81 19.63 -21.04
N HIS A 10 -18.79 19.49 -20.19
CA HIS A 10 -18.82 18.49 -19.12
C HIS A 10 -19.42 19.14 -17.88
N GLU A 11 -20.64 18.71 -17.52
CA GLU A 11 -21.27 19.05 -16.25
C GLU A 11 -20.42 18.50 -15.09
N GLU A 12 -19.69 19.37 -14.42
CA GLU A 12 -19.03 19.06 -13.16
C GLU A 12 -20.08 18.99 -12.06
N ARG A 13 -20.42 17.76 -11.63
CA ARG A 13 -21.13 17.56 -10.37
C ARG A 13 -20.17 17.89 -9.23
N THR A 14 -20.27 19.09 -8.70
CA THR A 14 -19.73 19.48 -7.40
C THR A 14 -20.34 18.60 -6.32
N ILE A 15 -19.56 17.66 -5.78
CA ILE A 15 -19.89 16.98 -4.53
C ILE A 15 -19.39 17.87 -3.40
N GLU A 16 -20.29 18.59 -2.75
CA GLU A 16 -20.03 19.19 -1.45
C GLU A 16 -19.65 18.08 -0.46
N VAL A 17 -18.37 17.99 -0.11
CA VAL A 17 -17.92 17.12 0.99
C VAL A 17 -18.25 17.83 2.30
N THR A 18 -19.51 17.68 2.72
CA THR A 18 -19.93 17.97 4.09
C THR A 18 -19.06 17.11 5.01
N ARG A 19 -18.38 17.74 5.97
CA ARG A 19 -17.68 17.04 7.06
C ARG A 19 -18.67 16.11 7.76
N ILE A 20 -18.60 14.80 7.49
CA ILE A 20 -19.21 13.79 8.34
C ILE A 20 -18.30 13.65 9.56
N THR A 21 -18.49 14.51 10.56
CA THR A 21 -18.21 14.13 11.95
C THR A 21 -19.31 13.14 12.35
N GLY A 22 -19.15 11.89 11.93
CA GLY A 22 -20.14 10.84 12.15
C GLY A 22 -19.44 9.52 12.36
N LEU A 23 -19.31 9.15 13.63
CA LEU A 23 -19.38 7.79 14.17
C LEU A 23 -19.20 6.65 13.14
N PHE A 24 -18.01 6.51 12.58
CA PHE A 24 -17.53 5.20 12.18
C PHE A 24 -16.71 4.69 13.34
N GLY A 25 -17.28 3.74 14.07
CA GLY A 25 -16.52 2.91 14.99
C GLY A 25 -15.45 2.19 14.19
N GLY A 26 -14.29 2.83 14.05
CA GLY A 26 -13.07 2.13 13.71
C GLY A 26 -12.93 1.04 14.75
N LEU A 27 -13.00 -0.22 14.32
CA LEU A 27 -12.56 -1.32 15.16
C LEU A 27 -11.10 -1.01 15.49
N SER A 28 -10.87 -0.52 16.70
CA SER A 28 -9.54 -0.51 17.29
C SER A 28 -9.15 -1.97 17.40
N ILE A 29 -8.44 -2.46 16.40
CA ILE A 29 -7.83 -3.78 16.44
C ILE A 29 -6.73 -3.65 17.49
N ASP A 30 -7.05 -4.09 18.71
CA ASP A 30 -6.07 -4.22 19.77
C ASP A 30 -4.91 -5.08 19.26
N SER A 31 -3.71 -4.76 19.69
CA SER A 31 -2.48 -5.53 19.51
C SER A 31 -2.61 -7.03 19.88
N SER A 32 -3.68 -7.42 20.58
CA SER A 32 -4.03 -8.80 20.94
C SER A 32 -4.84 -9.56 19.89
N THR A 33 -5.49 -8.89 18.93
CA THR A 33 -6.26 -9.57 17.87
C THR A 33 -5.30 -10.12 16.80
N PRO A 34 -5.29 -11.44 16.53
CA PRO A 34 -4.39 -12.02 15.54
C PRO A 34 -4.65 -11.41 14.17
N ARG A 35 -3.67 -10.70 13.62
CA ARG A 35 -3.64 -10.34 12.20
C ARG A 35 -3.84 -11.63 11.40
N ARG A 36 -4.92 -11.71 10.62
CA ARG A 36 -5.03 -12.73 9.58
C ARG A 36 -3.82 -12.57 8.68
N ARG A 37 -2.95 -13.58 8.62
CA ARG A 37 -1.77 -13.54 7.73
C ARG A 37 -2.26 -13.57 6.30
N SER A 38 -2.33 -12.40 5.69
CA SER A 38 -2.74 -12.16 4.31
C SER A 38 -1.57 -12.27 3.32
N CYS A 39 -0.40 -12.70 3.77
CA CYS A 39 0.80 -12.89 2.95
C CYS A 39 1.40 -14.29 3.07
N CYS A 40 2.01 -14.75 1.97
CA CYS A 40 2.79 -15.99 1.97
C CYS A 40 4.20 -15.72 2.47
N THR A 41 4.70 -16.50 3.43
CA THR A 41 6.04 -16.27 4.02
C THR A 41 7.17 -16.46 3.02
N TYR A 42 6.97 -17.28 1.98
CA TYR A 42 7.90 -17.40 0.85
C TYR A 42 8.19 -16.04 0.19
N GLY A 43 7.26 -15.09 0.26
CA GLY A 43 7.48 -13.75 -0.25
C GLY A 43 8.67 -13.06 0.37
N SER A 44 8.70 -13.05 1.70
CA SER A 44 9.75 -12.45 2.52
C SER A 44 11.02 -13.30 2.56
N THR A 45 10.88 -14.63 2.70
CA THR A 45 12.01 -15.50 3.01
C THR A 45 12.58 -16.23 1.81
N LYS A 46 11.84 -16.33 0.71
CA LYS A 46 12.13 -17.27 -0.38
C LYS A 46 12.36 -18.67 0.21
N THR A 47 13.49 -19.29 -0.12
CA THR A 47 13.94 -20.59 0.42
C THR A 47 14.78 -20.46 1.69
N SER A 48 14.95 -19.26 2.25
CA SER A 48 15.55 -19.10 3.57
C SER A 48 14.59 -19.59 4.64
N PHE A 49 15.11 -20.40 5.56
CA PHE A 49 14.33 -20.96 6.65
C PHE A 49 13.89 -19.89 7.65
N LYS A 50 12.65 -19.99 8.13
CA LYS A 50 12.06 -19.13 9.16
C LYS A 50 11.34 -19.99 10.18
N GLN A 51 11.48 -19.66 11.47
CA GLN A 51 10.62 -20.22 12.50
C GLN A 51 9.18 -19.78 12.26
N GLN A 52 8.31 -20.74 11.93
CA GLN A 52 6.89 -20.48 11.64
C GLN A 52 6.05 -21.73 11.90
N LYS A 53 4.74 -21.54 12.12
CA LYS A 53 3.81 -22.68 12.05
C LYS A 53 3.82 -23.23 10.62
N PHE A 54 3.97 -24.54 10.51
CA PHE A 54 4.06 -25.25 9.24
C PHE A 54 2.93 -26.26 9.12
N TYR A 55 2.36 -26.36 7.92
CA TYR A 55 1.16 -27.14 7.67
C TYR A 55 1.33 -28.05 6.45
N ARG A 56 1.12 -29.35 6.61
CA ARG A 56 1.10 -30.31 5.51
C ARG A 56 -0.28 -30.37 4.88
N CYS A 57 -0.38 -30.17 3.56
CA CYS A 57 -1.63 -30.31 2.81
C CYS A 57 -1.63 -31.63 2.02
N TYR A 58 -2.49 -32.57 2.38
CA TYR A 58 -2.54 -33.91 1.75
C TYR A 58 -3.20 -33.92 0.37
N ASP A 59 -3.92 -32.86 0.01
CA ASP A 59 -4.60 -32.78 -1.29
C ASP A 59 -3.71 -32.14 -2.38
N CYS A 60 -2.68 -31.38 -1.99
CA CYS A 60 -1.86 -30.59 -2.92
C CYS A 60 -0.42 -31.05 -3.07
N PHE A 61 0.14 -31.76 -2.08
CA PHE A 61 1.52 -32.24 -2.11
C PHE A 61 1.55 -33.77 -2.18
N THR A 62 2.42 -34.31 -3.02
CA THR A 62 2.68 -35.75 -3.15
C THR A 62 4.00 -36.19 -2.52
N GLY A 63 4.89 -35.24 -2.19
CA GLY A 63 6.17 -35.50 -1.53
C GLY A 63 6.10 -35.40 -0.01
N ASP A 64 7.09 -35.97 0.66
CA ASP A 64 7.33 -35.77 2.10
C ASP A 64 8.06 -34.45 2.36
N ASN A 65 7.89 -33.90 3.57
CA ASN A 65 8.48 -32.64 4.04
C ASN A 65 8.08 -31.37 3.27
N LEU A 66 7.03 -31.43 2.45
CA LEU A 66 6.43 -30.26 1.82
C LEU A 66 5.24 -29.74 2.63
N GLY A 67 5.11 -28.42 2.68
CA GLY A 67 4.04 -27.78 3.43
C GLY A 67 3.98 -26.27 3.25
N VAL A 68 3.07 -25.66 3.98
CA VAL A 68 2.67 -24.27 3.75
C VAL A 68 2.69 -23.49 5.04
N CYS A 69 2.91 -22.18 4.90
CA CYS A 69 2.73 -21.26 5.99
C CYS A 69 1.25 -21.11 6.37
N GLU A 70 1.01 -20.59 7.57
CA GLU A 70 -0.34 -20.33 8.10
C GLU A 70 -1.23 -19.52 7.15
N GLY A 71 -0.68 -18.48 6.51
CA GLY A 71 -1.45 -17.68 5.55
C GLY A 71 -1.93 -18.51 4.37
N CYS A 72 -1.04 -19.26 3.73
CA CYS A 72 -1.41 -20.14 2.61
C CYS A 72 -2.40 -21.22 3.05
N ARG A 73 -2.28 -21.74 4.28
CA ARG A 73 -3.27 -22.67 4.85
C ARG A 73 -4.67 -22.05 4.92
N GLU A 74 -4.77 -20.80 5.35
CA GLU A 74 -6.05 -20.11 5.53
C GLU A 74 -6.69 -19.64 4.23
N VAL A 75 -5.88 -19.33 3.21
CA VAL A 75 -6.37 -18.73 1.97
C VAL A 75 -6.30 -19.70 0.80
N CYS A 76 -5.10 -20.15 0.42
CA CYS A 76 -4.93 -21.02 -0.74
C CYS A 76 -5.48 -22.43 -0.49
N HIS A 77 -5.27 -22.96 0.71
CA HIS A 77 -5.63 -24.33 1.08
C HIS A 77 -6.85 -24.38 2.02
N SER A 78 -7.69 -23.34 2.00
CA SER A 78 -8.97 -23.35 2.71
C SER A 78 -9.85 -24.49 2.18
N GLY A 79 -10.37 -25.32 3.08
CA GLY A 79 -11.22 -26.46 2.73
C GLY A 79 -10.45 -27.73 2.31
N HIS A 80 -9.12 -27.70 2.26
CA HIS A 80 -8.31 -28.90 2.02
C HIS A 80 -8.01 -29.66 3.32
N ARG A 81 -7.61 -30.92 3.19
CA ARG A 81 -7.09 -31.75 4.28
C ARG A 81 -5.69 -31.29 4.63
N VAL A 82 -5.60 -30.48 5.69
CA VAL A 82 -4.37 -29.88 6.18
C VAL A 82 -4.10 -30.25 7.63
N LYS A 83 -2.87 -30.67 7.94
CA LYS A 83 -2.39 -30.96 9.31
C LYS A 83 -1.33 -29.95 9.73
N CYS A 84 -1.42 -29.44 10.96
CA CYS A 84 -0.36 -28.65 11.57
C CYS A 84 0.78 -29.58 12.03
N GLU A 85 2.00 -29.32 11.57
CA GLU A 85 3.21 -30.05 12.00
C GLU A 85 3.93 -29.34 13.17
N GLY A 86 3.40 -28.20 13.63
CA GLY A 86 3.94 -27.40 14.73
C GLY A 86 4.70 -26.16 14.25
N VAL A 87 5.41 -25.52 15.19
CA VAL A 87 6.33 -24.43 14.90
C VAL A 87 7.69 -25.03 14.57
N MET A 88 8.18 -24.79 13.37
CA MET A 88 9.46 -25.33 12.91
C MET A 88 10.19 -24.35 11.99
N SER A 89 11.48 -24.61 11.83
CA SER A 89 12.31 -23.92 10.85
C SER A 89 11.98 -24.46 9.46
N ALA A 90 11.15 -23.73 8.71
CA ALA A 90 10.68 -24.11 7.37
C ALA A 90 10.53 -22.86 6.48
N TYR A 91 10.40 -23.05 5.17
CA TYR A 91 9.88 -22.04 4.23
C TYR A 91 8.57 -22.54 3.63
N CYS A 92 7.76 -21.64 3.04
CA CYS A 92 6.47 -22.04 2.47
C CYS A 92 6.65 -22.58 1.04
N ASP A 93 6.23 -23.83 0.80
CA ASP A 93 6.35 -24.48 -0.51
C ASP A 93 5.28 -24.00 -1.52
N CYS A 94 4.13 -23.50 -1.06
CA CYS A 94 3.09 -22.97 -1.95
C CYS A 94 3.63 -21.84 -2.86
N GLY A 95 4.52 -20.99 -2.33
CA GLY A 95 5.14 -19.90 -3.10
C GLY A 95 6.18 -20.37 -4.14
N LEU A 96 6.70 -21.60 -4.02
CA LEU A 96 7.59 -22.23 -5.00
C LEU A 96 6.84 -22.87 -6.18
N LYS A 97 5.51 -22.86 -6.15
CA LYS A 97 4.66 -23.58 -7.13
C LYS A 97 4.90 -25.09 -7.15
N THR A 98 5.27 -25.67 -6.01
CA THR A 98 5.47 -27.13 -5.86
C THR A 98 4.19 -27.86 -5.45
N CYS A 99 3.08 -27.13 -5.27
CA CYS A 99 1.77 -27.67 -4.93
C CYS A 99 0.82 -27.57 -6.14
N ARG A 100 -0.25 -28.36 -6.14
CA ARG A 100 -1.24 -28.41 -7.25
C ARG A 100 -2.03 -27.12 -7.51
N ILE A 101 -1.86 -26.08 -6.69
CA ILE A 101 -2.53 -24.79 -6.83
C ILE A 101 -1.50 -23.66 -6.89
N ASP A 102 -1.80 -22.60 -7.63
CA ASP A 102 -0.99 -21.38 -7.62
C ASP A 102 -1.27 -20.58 -6.33
N CYS A 103 -0.21 -20.07 -5.69
CA CYS A 103 -0.34 -19.24 -4.51
C CYS A 103 -1.05 -17.91 -4.86
N SER A 104 -2.25 -17.70 -4.30
CA SER A 104 -3.01 -16.45 -4.46
C SER A 104 -2.58 -15.36 -3.47
N LEU A 105 -1.80 -15.70 -2.44
CA LEU A 105 -1.31 -14.73 -1.48
C LEU A 105 -0.17 -13.88 -2.04
N GLY A 106 -0.27 -12.57 -1.77
CA GLY A 106 0.78 -11.60 -2.04
C GLY A 106 2.10 -12.04 -1.37
N SER A 107 3.12 -12.19 -2.19
CA SER A 107 4.49 -12.56 -1.77
C SER A 107 5.48 -11.41 -2.03
N LYS A 108 4.97 -10.24 -2.41
CA LYS A 108 5.73 -9.02 -2.71
C LYS A 108 4.88 -7.80 -2.35
N CYS A 109 5.54 -6.66 -2.23
CA CYS A 109 4.87 -5.38 -2.04
C CYS A 109 4.00 -5.04 -3.25
N THR A 110 2.80 -4.49 -3.03
CA THR A 110 1.92 -4.06 -4.14
C THR A 110 2.52 -2.92 -4.96
N TYR A 111 3.47 -2.16 -4.39
CA TYR A 111 4.28 -1.19 -5.14
C TYR A 111 5.05 -1.87 -6.29
N ASP A 112 5.63 -3.05 -6.04
CA ASP A 112 6.50 -3.72 -7.03
C ASP A 112 5.69 -4.48 -8.10
N GLN A 113 4.35 -4.48 -8.00
CA GLN A 113 3.46 -5.33 -8.82
C GLN A 113 2.24 -4.59 -9.36
N PHE A 114 2.37 -3.31 -9.73
CA PHE A 114 1.34 -2.34 -10.13
C PHE A 114 0.10 -2.80 -10.94
N GLU A 115 0.07 -4.01 -11.51
CA GLU A 115 -0.97 -4.45 -12.44
C GLU A 115 -1.86 -5.61 -11.99
N TYR A 116 -1.61 -6.36 -10.91
CA TYR A 116 -2.31 -7.65 -10.75
C TYR A 116 -3.06 -7.94 -9.45
N ASN A 117 -3.04 -7.05 -8.45
CA ASN A 117 -3.89 -7.26 -7.28
C ASN A 117 -4.35 -5.92 -6.73
N LYS A 118 -5.62 -5.58 -6.97
CA LYS A 118 -6.30 -4.54 -6.21
C LYS A 118 -6.43 -5.07 -4.77
N PRO A 119 -5.72 -4.48 -3.79
CA PRO A 119 -5.82 -4.98 -2.43
C PRO A 119 -7.21 -4.65 -1.88
N ARG A 120 -7.71 -5.51 -0.98
CA ARG A 120 -9.00 -5.30 -0.31
C ARG A 120 -8.97 -4.16 0.71
N GLY A 121 -7.77 -3.78 1.12
CA GLY A 121 -7.51 -2.72 2.09
C GLY A 121 -6.03 -2.41 2.18
N TYR A 122 -5.67 -1.55 3.11
CA TYR A 122 -4.29 -1.22 3.45
C TYR A 122 -4.17 -1.00 4.95
N TYR A 123 -2.95 -0.82 5.42
CA TYR A 123 -2.69 -0.48 6.81
C TYR A 123 -2.04 0.88 6.93
N GLU A 124 -2.61 1.72 7.75
CA GLU A 124 -1.98 2.93 8.21
C GLU A 124 -0.98 2.61 9.32
N CYS A 125 0.27 3.07 9.18
CA CYS A 125 1.30 2.85 10.19
C CYS A 125 1.49 4.07 11.08
N TRP A 126 0.86 4.04 12.25
CA TRP A 126 0.92 5.11 13.24
C TRP A 126 2.32 5.30 13.80
N THR A 127 3.09 4.22 13.92
CA THR A 127 4.50 4.31 14.35
C THR A 127 5.36 5.08 13.34
N CYS A 128 5.09 4.96 12.04
CA CYS A 128 5.93 5.59 11.01
C CYS A 128 5.47 6.98 10.60
N TRP A 129 4.16 7.23 10.56
CA TRP A 129 3.59 8.44 10.00
C TRP A 129 2.71 9.25 10.98
N GLY A 130 2.30 8.65 12.09
CA GLY A 130 1.22 9.15 12.94
C GLY A 130 -0.15 8.68 12.46
N GLY A 131 -1.19 8.98 13.24
CA GLY A 131 -2.58 8.70 12.86
C GLY A 131 -3.15 9.75 11.90
N ASP A 132 -4.26 9.38 11.24
CA ASP A 132 -4.97 10.15 10.22
C ASP A 132 -4.06 10.60 9.04
N SER A 133 -3.05 9.80 8.74
CA SER A 133 -2.15 10.00 7.61
C SER A 133 -2.78 9.52 6.31
N CYS A 134 -2.43 10.18 5.20
CA CYS A 134 -2.83 9.75 3.86
C CYS A 134 -1.97 8.59 3.32
N PHE A 135 -1.15 7.97 4.16
CA PHE A 135 -0.17 6.95 3.78
C PHE A 135 -0.62 5.57 4.23
N GLY A 136 -0.23 4.54 3.48
CA GLY A 136 -0.52 3.18 3.86
C GLY A 136 0.46 2.15 3.33
N VAL A 137 0.46 0.99 3.97
CA VAL A 137 1.23 -0.18 3.56
C VAL A 137 0.32 -1.33 3.15
N CYS A 138 0.76 -2.07 2.14
CA CYS A 138 0.09 -3.30 1.74
C CYS A 138 0.25 -4.40 2.81
N ASP A 139 -0.57 -5.44 2.71
CA ASP A 139 -0.49 -6.65 3.54
C ASP A 139 0.94 -7.19 3.70
N PHE A 140 1.67 -7.32 2.58
CA PHE A 140 3.04 -7.81 2.60
C PHE A 140 3.97 -6.92 3.42
N CYS A 141 3.98 -5.61 3.17
CA CYS A 141 4.85 -4.67 3.89
C CYS A 141 4.45 -4.53 5.36
N ALA A 142 3.17 -4.71 5.67
CA ALA A 142 2.67 -4.70 7.03
C ALA A 142 3.28 -5.83 7.87
N ASP A 143 3.40 -7.03 7.30
CA ASP A 143 3.97 -8.20 7.97
C ASP A 143 5.50 -8.29 7.86
N ASP A 144 6.10 -7.74 6.81
CA ASP A 144 7.53 -7.83 6.53
C ASP A 144 8.31 -6.62 7.09
N CYS A 145 7.96 -5.42 6.65
CA CYS A 145 8.70 -4.19 6.96
C CYS A 145 8.17 -3.45 8.20
N HIS A 146 6.90 -3.68 8.56
CA HIS A 146 6.23 -3.02 9.69
C HIS A 146 5.79 -4.01 10.76
N SER A 147 6.42 -5.20 10.81
CA SER A 147 6.20 -6.16 11.88
C SER A 147 6.50 -5.53 13.24
N GLY A 148 5.54 -5.62 14.16
CA GLY A 148 5.65 -5.03 15.50
C GLY A 148 5.35 -3.52 15.58
N HIS A 149 5.01 -2.86 14.48
CA HIS A 149 4.51 -1.48 14.52
C HIS A 149 3.02 -1.41 14.87
N ARG A 150 2.56 -0.23 15.31
CA ARG A 150 1.14 0.06 15.47
C ARG A 150 0.51 0.31 14.11
N LEU A 151 -0.31 -0.64 13.67
CA LEU A 151 -0.94 -0.66 12.35
C LEU A 151 -2.47 -0.65 12.48
N ILE A 152 -3.15 0.24 11.76
CA ILE A 152 -4.61 0.31 11.68
C ILE A 152 -5.06 -0.12 10.29
N TYR A 153 -5.97 -1.09 10.20
CA TYR A 153 -6.50 -1.56 8.91
C TYR A 153 -7.60 -0.65 8.39
N HIS A 154 -7.55 -0.37 7.09
CA HIS A 154 -8.57 0.37 6.34
C HIS A 154 -9.00 -0.45 5.13
N SER A 155 -10.30 -0.73 5.01
CA SER A 155 -10.89 -1.35 3.83
C SER A 155 -10.89 -0.37 2.66
N LEU A 156 -10.64 -0.86 1.44
CA LEU A 156 -10.72 -0.06 0.21
C LEU A 156 -12.07 -0.24 -0.47
N GLY A 157 -12.69 0.88 -0.84
CA GLY A 157 -13.90 0.89 -1.66
C GLY A 157 -13.67 0.41 -3.11
N GLU A 158 -14.76 0.16 -3.84
CA GLU A 158 -14.71 -0.32 -5.24
C GLU A 158 -13.97 0.61 -6.20
N ASN A 159 -13.98 1.92 -5.94
CA ASN A 159 -13.31 2.92 -6.78
C ASN A 159 -12.05 3.53 -6.13
N GLU A 160 -11.71 3.10 -4.92
CA GLU A 160 -10.54 3.62 -4.22
C GLU A 160 -9.27 2.97 -4.72
N ARG A 161 -8.24 3.81 -4.89
CA ARG A 161 -6.90 3.39 -5.29
C ARG A 161 -5.99 3.47 -4.08
N PHE A 162 -5.12 2.49 -4.00
CA PHE A 162 -4.11 2.41 -2.96
C PHE A 162 -2.75 2.21 -3.59
N TYR A 163 -1.77 2.80 -2.96
CA TYR A 163 -0.38 2.66 -3.31
C TYR A 163 0.42 2.47 -2.02
N CYS A 164 1.29 1.45 -2.00
CA CYS A 164 2.07 1.15 -0.81
C CYS A 164 3.22 2.15 -0.65
N ASP A 165 3.12 3.01 0.37
CA ASP A 165 4.12 4.03 0.72
C ASP A 165 5.41 3.45 1.32
N CYS A 166 5.40 2.16 1.68
CA CYS A 166 6.60 1.43 2.10
C CYS A 166 7.49 0.96 0.92
N GLY A 167 6.98 0.91 -0.31
CA GLY A 167 7.65 0.37 -1.51
C GLY A 167 9.04 0.94 -1.84
N LYS A 168 9.73 0.41 -2.87
CA LYS A 168 11.12 0.60 -3.40
C LYS A 168 12.14 1.36 -2.54
N TYR A 169 11.77 2.54 -2.07
CA TYR A 169 12.59 3.36 -1.22
C TYR A 169 12.56 2.96 0.27
N LYS A 170 11.64 2.13 0.80
CA LYS A 170 11.60 1.79 2.25
C LYS A 170 11.67 3.04 3.15
N HIS A 171 10.99 4.11 2.76
CA HIS A 171 11.07 5.45 3.36
C HIS A 171 12.44 6.18 3.28
N LYS A 172 13.39 5.70 2.46
CA LYS A 172 14.77 6.21 2.36
C LYS A 172 14.97 7.38 1.40
N GLN A 173 14.05 7.64 0.47
CA GLN A 173 14.14 8.88 -0.31
C GLN A 173 14.06 10.04 0.70
N ALA A 174 14.93 11.04 0.59
CA ALA A 174 15.05 12.09 1.61
C ALA A 174 14.75 13.49 1.09
N VAL A 175 14.81 13.68 -0.23
CA VAL A 175 14.72 14.98 -0.88
C VAL A 175 13.43 15.13 -1.67
N CYS A 176 13.01 16.38 -1.88
CA CYS A 176 11.95 16.73 -2.81
C CYS A 176 12.30 16.29 -4.23
N THR A 177 11.34 15.75 -5.00
CA THR A 177 11.60 15.38 -6.40
C THR A 177 11.91 16.60 -7.27
N TYR A 178 11.24 17.74 -7.04
CA TYR A 178 11.58 19.00 -7.70
C TYR A 178 13.02 19.45 -7.40
N ALA A 179 13.53 19.25 -6.19
CA ALA A 179 14.93 19.59 -5.88
C ALA A 179 15.92 18.78 -6.74
N SER A 180 15.59 17.52 -7.03
CA SER A 180 16.44 16.64 -7.84
C SER A 180 16.22 16.77 -9.35
N THR A 181 15.03 17.17 -9.80
CA THR A 181 14.65 17.10 -11.23
C THR A 181 14.13 18.43 -11.79
N ASN A 182 14.04 19.48 -10.98
CA ASN A 182 13.44 20.76 -11.35
C ASN A 182 12.02 20.54 -11.93
N ARG A 183 11.71 21.13 -13.10
CA ARG A 183 10.42 21.00 -13.79
C ARG A 183 10.32 19.77 -14.70
N GLU A 184 11.31 18.87 -14.69
CA GLU A 184 11.22 17.61 -15.42
C GLU A 184 10.12 16.72 -14.82
N PHE A 185 9.23 16.24 -15.68
CA PHE A 185 8.16 15.32 -15.30
C PHE A 185 8.75 13.93 -15.02
N VAL A 186 8.60 13.45 -13.79
CA VAL A 186 9.03 12.11 -13.40
C VAL A 186 7.85 11.26 -12.97
N LYS A 187 7.92 9.96 -13.27
CA LYS A 187 6.93 8.98 -12.81
C LYS A 187 7.08 8.79 -11.29
N GLN A 188 6.14 9.32 -10.52
CA GLN A 188 6.17 9.29 -9.05
C GLN A 188 4.77 9.15 -8.44
N PRO A 189 4.65 8.64 -7.20
CA PRO A 189 3.42 8.82 -6.44
C PRO A 189 3.18 10.31 -6.17
N PHE A 190 1.97 10.75 -6.48
CA PHE A 190 1.58 12.15 -6.41
C PHE A 190 0.37 12.32 -5.51
N TYR A 191 0.35 13.44 -4.78
CA TYR A 191 -0.66 13.71 -3.76
C TYR A 191 -1.13 15.15 -3.89
N ARG A 192 -2.44 15.36 -3.85
CA ARG A 192 -3.05 16.69 -3.88
C ARG A 192 -3.16 17.24 -2.46
N CYS A 193 -2.61 18.43 -2.22
CA CYS A 193 -2.74 19.12 -0.95
C CYS A 193 -3.74 20.27 -1.06
N TYR A 194 -5.01 19.99 -0.71
CA TYR A 194 -6.10 20.96 -0.79
C TYR A 194 -5.97 22.11 0.22
N THR A 195 -5.06 22.01 1.18
CA THR A 195 -4.75 23.10 2.13
C THR A 195 -3.82 24.15 1.54
N CYS A 196 -2.87 23.76 0.66
CA CYS A 196 -1.77 24.64 0.25
C CYS A 196 -1.75 24.93 -1.25
N ILE A 197 -2.28 24.02 -2.07
CA ILE A 197 -2.21 24.08 -3.52
C ILE A 197 -3.65 24.04 -4.03
N PRO A 198 -4.25 25.20 -4.36
CA PRO A 198 -5.64 25.27 -4.83
C PRO A 198 -5.80 24.79 -6.28
N ASP A 199 -4.70 24.73 -7.04
CA ASP A 199 -4.70 24.20 -8.41
C ASP A 199 -5.09 22.70 -8.39
N PRO A 200 -6.15 22.28 -9.12
CA PRO A 200 -6.59 20.89 -9.16
C PRO A 200 -5.58 19.92 -9.84
N HIS A 201 -4.65 20.46 -10.62
CA HIS A 201 -3.57 19.73 -11.28
C HIS A 201 -2.27 19.76 -10.46
N GLY A 202 -2.15 20.67 -9.50
CA GLY A 202 -1.00 20.78 -8.63
C GLY A 202 -0.97 19.72 -7.52
N GLY A 203 0.22 19.46 -7.00
CA GLY A 203 0.42 18.50 -5.93
C GLY A 203 1.86 18.34 -5.48
N CYS A 204 2.08 17.32 -4.67
CA CYS A 204 3.33 17.12 -3.97
C CYS A 204 3.83 15.70 -4.14
N CYS A 205 5.16 15.56 -4.16
CA CYS A 205 5.79 14.26 -4.00
C CYS A 205 5.59 13.72 -2.58
N TYR A 206 5.72 12.40 -2.43
CA TYR A 206 5.65 11.69 -1.14
C TYR A 206 6.47 12.38 -0.03
N GLN A 207 7.69 12.83 -0.33
CA GLN A 207 8.55 13.45 0.69
C GLN A 207 8.04 14.82 1.16
N CYS A 208 7.51 15.63 0.25
CA CYS A 208 6.95 16.92 0.64
C CYS A 208 5.69 16.72 1.46
N VAL A 209 4.84 15.74 1.12
CA VAL A 209 3.66 15.43 1.95
C VAL A 209 4.08 15.05 3.37
N LYS A 210 5.07 14.18 3.50
CA LYS A 210 5.54 13.68 4.80
C LYS A 210 6.17 14.79 5.66
N ASN A 211 6.94 15.70 5.06
CA ASN A 211 7.79 16.63 5.80
C ASN A 211 7.26 18.08 5.82
N CYS A 212 6.59 18.50 4.74
CA CYS A 212 6.11 19.87 4.56
C CYS A 212 4.59 19.96 4.78
N HIS A 213 3.81 19.00 4.27
CA HIS A 213 2.33 19.02 4.33
C HIS A 213 1.75 18.02 5.35
N ARG A 214 2.52 17.67 6.38
CA ARG A 214 2.05 16.77 7.44
C ARG A 214 0.87 17.41 8.18
N GLY A 215 -0.24 16.68 8.30
CA GLY A 215 -1.46 17.16 8.95
C GLY A 215 -2.33 18.07 8.09
N HIS A 216 -1.99 18.27 6.82
CA HIS A 216 -2.84 18.99 5.88
C HIS A 216 -3.90 18.08 5.27
N ASN A 217 -4.91 18.66 4.60
CA ASN A 217 -5.87 17.92 3.81
C ASN A 217 -5.21 17.43 2.52
N VAL A 218 -4.63 16.23 2.57
CA VAL A 218 -3.90 15.61 1.47
C VAL A 218 -4.58 14.33 1.03
N LYS A 219 -4.71 14.13 -0.29
CA LYS A 219 -5.19 12.86 -0.87
C LYS A 219 -4.21 12.32 -1.91
N TYR A 220 -4.04 11.00 -1.91
CA TYR A 220 -3.31 10.31 -2.98
C TYR A 220 -4.03 10.48 -4.32
N ALA A 221 -3.31 10.93 -5.35
CA ALA A 221 -3.85 11.19 -6.68
C ALA A 221 -3.54 10.07 -7.69
N GLY A 222 -2.54 9.24 -7.39
CA GLY A 222 -2.07 8.17 -8.28
C GLY A 222 -0.55 8.22 -8.50
N VAL A 223 -0.06 7.25 -9.27
CA VAL A 223 1.29 7.33 -9.85
C VAL A 223 1.17 7.91 -11.24
N MET A 224 1.85 9.02 -11.44
CA MET A 224 1.75 9.82 -12.66
C MET A 224 3.08 10.48 -12.98
N ASN A 225 3.22 10.93 -14.22
CA ASN A 225 4.31 11.82 -14.61
C ASN A 225 3.96 13.21 -14.11
N ALA A 226 4.72 13.72 -13.14
CA ALA A 226 4.55 15.04 -12.55
C ALA A 226 5.88 15.53 -11.98
N PHE A 227 6.00 16.83 -11.73
CA PHE A 227 7.01 17.38 -10.81
C PHE A 227 6.32 17.83 -9.51
N CYS A 228 7.08 18.10 -8.45
CA CYS A 228 6.51 18.50 -7.17
C CYS A 228 6.33 20.03 -7.09
N ASP A 229 5.14 20.51 -6.72
CA ASP A 229 4.82 21.94 -6.62
C ASP A 229 5.15 22.56 -5.24
N CYS A 230 5.60 21.74 -4.28
CA CYS A 230 5.96 22.22 -2.95
C CYS A 230 7.05 23.31 -3.02
N GLY A 231 6.76 24.49 -2.47
CA GLY A 231 7.66 25.64 -2.44
C GLY A 231 7.72 26.44 -3.75
N LEU A 232 6.89 26.12 -4.74
CA LEU A 232 6.75 26.92 -5.97
C LEU A 232 5.61 27.93 -5.85
N ASP A 233 5.55 28.85 -6.83
CA ASP A 233 4.42 29.75 -7.02
C ASP A 233 3.13 28.94 -7.10
N GLY A 234 2.19 29.21 -6.19
CA GLY A 234 0.92 28.46 -6.06
C GLY A 234 0.87 27.50 -4.87
N CYS A 235 1.98 27.28 -4.15
CA CYS A 235 1.98 26.59 -2.86
C CYS A 235 2.07 27.59 -1.70
N ALA A 236 1.14 27.49 -0.74
CA ALA A 236 1.10 28.39 0.43
C ALA A 236 2.26 28.22 1.44
N ILE A 237 3.17 27.24 1.22
CA ILE A 237 4.30 26.97 2.12
C ILE A 237 5.61 26.75 1.36
N MET A 238 6.72 27.03 2.02
CA MET A 238 8.06 26.73 1.52
C MET A 238 8.44 25.27 1.71
N CYS A 239 9.20 24.73 0.75
CA CYS A 239 9.71 23.37 0.82
C CYS A 239 10.87 23.26 1.83
N LYS A 240 10.70 22.42 2.86
CA LYS A 240 11.69 22.19 3.92
C LYS A 240 12.82 21.22 3.52
N ILE A 241 12.68 20.55 2.39
CA ILE A 241 13.55 19.48 1.90
C ILE A 241 13.98 19.73 0.45
N ALA A 242 14.09 21.01 0.08
CA ALA A 242 14.44 21.49 -1.26
C ALA A 242 15.94 21.40 -1.57
N SER A 243 16.76 20.95 -0.62
CA SER A 243 18.22 20.83 -0.76
C SER A 243 18.68 19.49 -0.18
N PRO A 244 19.77 18.90 -0.70
CA PRO A 244 20.47 17.81 -0.02
C PRO A 244 21.04 18.25 1.34
#